data_AF-W8BW08-F1
#
_entry.id   AF-W8BW08-F1
#
_cell.length_a   1.000
_cell.length_b   1.000
_cell.length_c   1.000
_cell.angle_alpha   90.00
_cell.angle_beta   90.00
_cell.angle_gamma   90.00
#
_symmetry.space_group_name_H-M   'P 1'
#
loop_
_entity.id
_entity.type
_entity.pdbx_description
1 polymer ?
#
loop_
_entity_poly.entity_id
_entity_poly.type
_entity_poly.pdbx_seq_one_letter_code
_entity_poly.pdbx_strand_id
1 'polypeptide(L)'
;SVVCAPPLSEVIPAVLEGSDGCLLTIGYPNSGQPKTMLGGVNPPTELGAIPCAISWLYKGINERRQKSGARFSVRVSALGVSATKPDSSSKDLLAAHATESDDSPGVYLRDDFLGGPTELRAPTAERAALFLDAALAGRPQGGLEPAMIFTLHVYQYSLSRKGGVAGGRSRLHLIDLGGCANRNGGLPLSGIGNILLAILSGQRHPPNKDHPLTPLLKDCLAPLTCHVAIMAHVMHTQSHTDALTTIQLASRIHRMRRRKHRFPMPSDKTGVGGLAAGVNGGHQSTGSSAGSGADP
;
A
#
# COMPACT_ATOMS: atom_id res chain seq x y z
N SER A 1 4.15 6.41 -18.59
CA SER A 1 2.78 6.04 -19.02
C SER A 1 1.75 7.01 -18.43
N VAL A 2 0.86 7.59 -19.25
CA VAL A 2 -0.23 8.51 -18.79
C VAL A 2 -1.16 7.81 -17.78
N VAL A 3 -1.34 6.50 -17.92
CA VAL A 3 -2.23 5.69 -17.05
C VAL A 3 -1.66 5.54 -15.64
N CYS A 4 -0.33 5.50 -15.49
CA CYS A 4 0.34 5.33 -14.20
C CYS A 4 0.55 6.67 -13.46
N ALA A 5 0.40 7.81 -14.14
CA ALA A 5 0.67 9.11 -13.56
C ALA A 5 -0.25 9.47 -12.38
N PRO A 6 -1.60 9.32 -12.47
CA PRO A 6 -2.48 9.64 -11.35
C PRO A 6 -2.18 8.86 -10.05
N PRO A 7 -2.10 7.51 -10.05
CA PRO A 7 -1.84 6.78 -8.81
C PRO A 7 -0.45 7.08 -8.23
N LEU A 8 0.57 7.26 -9.08
CA LEU A 8 1.91 7.60 -8.62
C LEU A 8 1.99 9.01 -8.02
N SER A 9 1.23 9.96 -8.56
CA SER A 9 1.15 11.32 -8.01
C SER A 9 0.49 11.38 -6.62
N GLU A 10 -0.30 10.37 -6.26
CA GLU A 10 -0.91 10.26 -4.94
C GLU A 10 0.08 9.66 -3.90
N VAL A 11 0.83 8.62 -4.28
CA VAL A 11 1.64 7.84 -3.32
C VAL A 11 3.07 8.35 -3.15
N ILE A 12 3.72 8.87 -4.21
CA ILE A 12 5.12 9.27 -4.14
C ILE A 12 5.34 10.47 -3.20
N PRO A 13 4.53 11.55 -3.24
CA PRO A 13 4.68 12.66 -2.31
C PRO A 13 4.59 12.22 -0.85
N ALA A 14 3.65 11.34 -0.52
CA ALA A 14 3.51 10.78 0.83
C ALA A 14 4.78 10.04 1.29
N VAL A 15 5.38 9.24 0.40
CA VAL A 15 6.65 8.55 0.68
C VAL A 15 7.80 9.52 0.92
N LEU A 16 7.89 10.56 0.10
CA LEU A 16 8.90 11.61 0.29
C LEU A 16 8.71 12.38 1.60
N GLU A 17 7.47 12.48 2.08
CA GLU A 17 7.07 13.12 3.35
C GLU A 17 7.28 12.25 4.59
N GLY A 18 7.63 10.96 4.41
CA GLY A 18 7.91 10.04 5.50
C GLY A 18 6.74 9.11 5.86
N SER A 19 5.65 9.12 5.09
CA SER A 19 4.54 8.17 5.20
C SER A 19 4.77 6.97 4.27
N ASP A 20 4.20 5.80 4.60
CA ASP A 20 4.25 4.68 3.66
C ASP A 20 3.31 4.92 2.46
N GLY A 21 3.64 4.32 1.32
CA GLY A 21 2.85 4.38 0.09
C GLY A 21 2.74 3.00 -0.54
N CYS A 22 1.59 2.69 -1.12
CA CYS A 22 1.35 1.42 -1.81
C CYS A 22 0.60 1.64 -3.11
N LEU A 23 1.13 1.12 -4.20
CA LEU A 23 0.42 0.93 -5.47
C LEU A 23 0.16 -0.55 -5.69
N LEU A 24 -1.10 -0.91 -5.83
CA LEU A 24 -1.56 -2.29 -6.00
C LEU A 24 -2.44 -2.42 -7.24
N THR A 25 -2.24 -3.47 -8.04
CA THR A 25 -3.18 -3.84 -9.10
C THR A 25 -4.16 -4.91 -8.63
N ILE A 26 -5.43 -4.79 -9.01
CA ILE A 26 -6.46 -5.82 -8.82
C ILE A 26 -7.12 -6.17 -10.16
N GLY A 27 -7.50 -7.43 -10.33
CA GLY A 27 -8.08 -7.94 -11.57
C GLY A 27 -7.94 -9.45 -11.65
N TYR A 28 -8.67 -10.07 -12.57
CA TYR A 28 -8.51 -11.49 -12.86
C TYR A 28 -7.20 -11.76 -13.60
N PRO A 29 -6.69 -13.00 -13.63
CA PRO A 29 -5.50 -13.35 -14.40
C PRO A 29 -5.64 -12.89 -15.87
N ASN A 30 -4.54 -12.48 -16.47
CA ASN A 30 -4.46 -11.98 -17.85
C ASN A 30 -5.27 -10.69 -18.12
N SER A 31 -5.61 -9.90 -17.08
CA SER A 31 -6.28 -8.59 -17.26
C SER A 31 -5.35 -7.45 -17.71
N GLY A 32 -4.05 -7.71 -17.89
CA GLY A 32 -3.05 -6.68 -18.20
C GLY A 32 -2.39 -6.01 -16.98
N GLN A 33 -2.53 -6.58 -15.78
CA GLN A 33 -1.89 -6.04 -14.56
C GLN A 33 -0.35 -6.04 -14.67
N PRO A 34 0.32 -7.14 -15.11
CA PRO A 34 1.78 -7.14 -15.22
C PRO A 34 2.26 -6.14 -16.28
N LYS A 35 1.55 -6.01 -17.42
CA LYS A 35 1.86 -5.01 -18.44
C LYS A 35 1.78 -3.58 -17.87
N THR A 36 0.82 -3.31 -16.99
CA THR A 36 0.65 -1.98 -16.41
C THR A 36 1.70 -1.68 -15.34
N MET A 37 2.07 -2.67 -14.54
CA MET A 37 3.09 -2.51 -13.50
C MET A 37 4.51 -2.48 -14.07
N LEU A 38 4.84 -3.37 -14.98
CA LEU A 38 6.20 -3.55 -15.51
C LEU A 38 6.43 -2.76 -16.80
N GLY A 39 5.40 -2.68 -17.65
CA GLY A 39 5.49 -2.09 -18.98
C GLY A 39 5.55 -3.14 -20.08
N GLY A 40 5.76 -2.67 -21.30
CA GLY A 40 6.06 -3.51 -22.45
C GLY A 40 7.56 -3.50 -22.76
N VAL A 41 8.08 -4.65 -23.23
CA VAL A 41 9.46 -4.73 -23.74
C VAL A 41 9.57 -4.09 -25.13
N ASN A 42 8.45 -4.05 -25.88
CA ASN A 42 8.39 -3.50 -27.24
C ASN A 42 7.06 -2.75 -27.50
N PRO A 43 7.08 -1.43 -27.83
CA PRO A 43 8.25 -0.55 -27.87
C PRO A 43 8.74 -0.21 -26.43
N PRO A 44 10.06 0.01 -26.24
CA PRO A 44 10.66 0.32 -24.92
C PRO A 44 10.21 1.67 -24.33
N THR A 45 9.34 2.41 -25.02
CA THR A 45 8.73 3.65 -24.56
C THR A 45 7.52 3.43 -23.64
N GLU A 46 6.98 2.21 -23.56
CA GLU A 46 5.83 1.89 -22.70
C GLU A 46 6.27 1.44 -21.30
N LEU A 47 6.94 2.34 -20.56
CA LEU A 47 7.32 2.10 -19.16
C LEU A 47 6.08 1.91 -18.26
N GLY A 48 6.07 0.82 -17.49
CA GLY A 48 5.03 0.53 -16.50
C GLY A 48 5.14 1.39 -15.24
N ALA A 49 4.23 1.15 -14.30
CA ALA A 49 4.14 1.90 -13.06
C ALA A 49 5.40 1.78 -12.19
N ILE A 50 6.04 0.60 -12.11
CA ILE A 50 7.23 0.36 -11.29
C ILE A 50 8.44 1.16 -11.79
N PRO A 51 8.88 1.04 -13.06
CA PRO A 51 10.00 1.85 -13.55
C PRO A 51 9.69 3.35 -13.52
N CYS A 52 8.44 3.76 -13.77
CA CYS A 52 8.03 5.17 -13.58
C CYS A 52 8.17 5.59 -12.11
N ALA A 53 7.73 4.77 -11.16
CA ALA A 53 7.79 5.05 -9.73
C ALA A 53 9.23 5.20 -9.24
N ILE A 54 10.13 4.32 -9.69
CA ILE A 54 11.57 4.42 -9.44
C ILE A 54 12.06 5.79 -9.91
N SER A 55 11.89 6.11 -11.20
CA SER A 55 12.35 7.39 -11.76
C SER A 55 11.81 8.61 -11.00
N TRP A 56 10.50 8.63 -10.72
CA TRP A 56 9.84 9.75 -10.05
C TRP A 56 10.27 9.89 -8.59
N LEU A 57 10.46 8.78 -7.88
CA LEU A 57 10.93 8.79 -6.50
C LEU A 57 12.34 9.35 -6.40
N TYR A 58 13.29 8.88 -7.23
CA TYR A 58 14.66 9.39 -7.23
C TYR A 58 14.73 10.86 -7.64
N LYS A 59 13.91 11.28 -8.62
CA LYS A 59 13.76 12.69 -8.99
C LYS A 59 13.27 13.53 -7.80
N GLY A 60 12.21 13.10 -7.14
CA GLY A 60 11.66 13.80 -5.96
C GLY A 60 12.62 13.84 -4.77
N ILE A 61 13.40 12.77 -4.56
CA ILE A 61 14.49 12.75 -3.57
C ILE A 61 15.54 13.80 -3.92
N ASN A 62 15.97 13.90 -5.18
CA ASN A 62 16.98 14.87 -5.60
C ASN A 62 16.48 16.31 -5.40
N GLU A 63 15.22 16.59 -5.74
CA GLU A 63 14.59 17.89 -5.49
C GLU A 63 14.51 18.22 -3.99
N ARG A 64 14.14 17.24 -3.14
CA ARG A 64 14.11 17.41 -1.68
C ARG A 64 15.51 17.64 -1.10
N ARG A 65 16.53 16.93 -1.59
CA ARG A 65 17.94 17.13 -1.21
C ARG A 65 18.37 18.57 -1.47
N GLN A 66 18.05 19.11 -2.65
CA GLN A 66 18.39 20.49 -3.02
C GLN A 66 17.63 21.53 -2.19
N LYS A 67 16.34 21.31 -1.92
CA LYS A 67 15.49 22.29 -1.20
C LYS A 67 15.69 22.32 0.31
N SER A 68 15.93 21.17 0.94
CA SER A 68 15.88 21.01 2.40
C SER A 68 17.20 20.62 3.04
N GLY A 69 18.22 20.24 2.25
CA GLY A 69 19.47 19.68 2.76
C GLY A 69 19.29 18.31 3.43
N ALA A 70 18.08 17.72 3.41
CA ALA A 70 17.83 16.39 3.91
C ALA A 70 18.60 15.37 3.07
N ARG A 71 19.19 14.39 3.74
CA ARG A 71 19.91 13.29 3.10
C ARG A 71 19.01 12.07 3.06
N PHE A 72 19.15 11.31 2.00
CA PHE A 72 18.32 10.14 1.72
C PHE A 72 19.19 8.93 1.43
N SER A 73 18.74 7.75 1.82
CA SER A 73 19.29 6.47 1.36
C SER A 73 18.14 5.59 0.93
N VAL A 74 18.26 4.96 -0.24
CA VAL A 74 17.23 4.06 -0.75
C VAL A 74 17.75 2.63 -0.72
N ARG A 75 16.91 1.71 -0.26
CA ARG A 75 17.12 0.26 -0.36
C ARG A 75 15.96 -0.39 -1.11
N VAL A 76 16.20 -1.55 -1.68
CA VAL A 76 15.24 -2.30 -2.47
C VAL A 76 15.12 -3.70 -1.89
N SER A 77 13.89 -4.20 -1.80
CA SER A 77 13.59 -5.61 -1.54
C SER A 77 12.53 -6.10 -2.53
N ALA A 78 12.60 -7.35 -2.96
CA ALA A 78 11.59 -7.94 -3.82
C ALA A 78 11.22 -9.36 -3.37
N LEU A 79 9.93 -9.58 -3.17
CA LEU A 79 9.36 -10.86 -2.75
C LEU A 79 8.43 -11.40 -3.84
N GLY A 80 8.56 -12.70 -4.14
CA GLY A 80 7.64 -13.45 -4.98
C GLY A 80 6.79 -14.40 -4.13
N VAL A 81 5.50 -14.54 -4.46
CA VAL A 81 4.56 -15.40 -3.72
C VAL A 81 3.68 -16.18 -4.67
N SER A 82 3.69 -17.51 -4.54
CA SER A 82 2.87 -18.40 -5.37
C SER A 82 1.52 -18.66 -4.69
N ALA A 83 0.55 -17.76 -4.85
CA ALA A 83 -0.76 -17.87 -4.20
C ALA A 83 -1.61 -19.09 -4.60
N THR A 84 -1.12 -19.98 -5.47
CA THR A 84 -1.83 -21.17 -5.94
C THR A 84 -1.50 -22.43 -5.15
N LYS A 85 -0.53 -22.37 -4.24
CA LYS A 85 -0.17 -23.48 -3.37
C LYS A 85 -0.33 -23.05 -1.91
N PRO A 86 -1.20 -23.72 -1.12
CA PRO A 86 -1.46 -23.34 0.27
C PRO A 86 -0.20 -23.38 1.15
N ASP A 87 0.76 -24.25 0.82
CA ASP A 87 2.01 -24.41 1.58
C ASP A 87 3.17 -23.57 1.03
N SER A 88 2.91 -22.67 0.08
CA SER A 88 3.97 -21.86 -0.50
C SER A 88 4.41 -20.76 0.46
N SER A 89 5.72 -20.71 0.72
CA SER A 89 6.35 -19.57 1.39
C SER A 89 6.62 -18.45 0.40
N SER A 90 6.79 -17.22 0.90
CA SER A 90 7.40 -16.16 0.11
C SER A 90 8.81 -16.55 -0.28
N LYS A 91 9.21 -16.18 -1.50
CA LYS A 91 10.57 -16.34 -2.01
C LYS A 91 11.21 -14.97 -2.13
N ASP A 92 12.41 -14.82 -1.56
CA ASP A 92 13.24 -13.65 -1.80
C ASP A 92 13.83 -13.71 -3.21
N LEU A 93 13.47 -12.73 -4.05
CA LEU A 93 13.90 -12.65 -5.45
C LEU A 93 15.28 -12.01 -5.59
N LEU A 94 15.79 -11.37 -4.54
CA LEU A 94 17.07 -10.65 -4.52
C LEU A 94 18.13 -11.31 -3.64
N ALA A 95 17.82 -12.44 -3.00
CA ALA A 95 18.74 -13.17 -2.14
C ALA A 95 20.09 -13.47 -2.80
N ALA A 96 20.12 -13.76 -4.11
CA ALA A 96 21.36 -14.02 -4.85
C ALA A 96 22.31 -12.81 -4.91
N HIS A 97 21.79 -11.60 -4.74
CA HIS A 97 22.55 -10.34 -4.79
C HIS A 97 22.89 -9.81 -3.38
N ALA A 98 22.57 -10.56 -2.32
CA ALA A 98 22.84 -10.18 -0.92
C ALA A 98 24.32 -9.97 -0.62
N THR A 99 25.20 -10.71 -1.31
CA THR A 99 26.66 -10.64 -1.13
C THR A 99 27.32 -9.57 -2.02
N GLU A 100 26.61 -8.98 -2.97
CA GLU A 100 27.16 -7.93 -3.84
C GLU A 100 27.16 -6.55 -3.18
N SER A 101 26.46 -6.38 -2.05
CA SER A 101 26.39 -5.12 -1.31
C SER A 101 27.56 -4.99 -0.32
N ASP A 102 28.79 -4.95 -0.83
CA ASP A 102 30.03 -5.01 -0.04
C ASP A 102 30.49 -3.64 0.51
N ASP A 103 29.59 -2.67 0.66
CA ASP A 103 29.92 -1.33 1.12
C ASP A 103 28.95 -0.83 2.21
N SER A 104 29.34 -1.06 3.47
CA SER A 104 28.77 -0.54 4.74
C SER A 104 27.54 -1.26 5.37
N PRO A 105 27.37 -1.21 6.71
CA PRO A 105 26.87 -2.32 7.52
C PRO A 105 25.34 -2.42 7.48
N GLY A 106 24.82 -3.07 6.43
CA GLY A 106 23.40 -3.37 6.28
C GLY A 106 22.88 -4.49 7.19
N VAL A 107 23.77 -5.15 7.94
CA VAL A 107 23.47 -6.32 8.77
C VAL A 107 22.68 -5.96 10.04
N TYR A 108 22.74 -4.70 10.52
CA TYR A 108 22.16 -4.30 11.81
C TYR A 108 20.68 -3.86 11.77
N LEU A 109 20.02 -3.84 10.61
CA LEU A 109 18.56 -3.62 10.52
C LEU A 109 17.81 -4.93 10.24
N ARG A 110 18.40 -6.07 10.62
CA ARG A 110 17.64 -7.32 10.82
C ARG A 110 16.92 -7.25 12.15
N ASP A 111 15.95 -6.35 12.27
CA ASP A 111 15.16 -6.22 13.50
C ASP A 111 14.00 -7.24 13.57
N ASP A 112 13.99 -8.21 12.66
CA ASP A 112 13.14 -9.39 12.77
C ASP A 112 14.03 -10.63 12.83
N PHE A 113 14.13 -11.23 14.01
CA PHE A 113 14.75 -12.53 14.31
C PHE A 113 14.14 -13.73 13.53
N LEU A 114 13.46 -13.47 12.41
CA LEU A 114 12.67 -14.41 11.61
C LEU A 114 12.94 -14.39 10.09
N GLY A 115 14.01 -13.73 9.62
CA GLY A 115 14.43 -13.86 8.21
C GLY A 115 13.63 -13.03 7.20
N GLY A 116 13.52 -11.72 7.45
CA GLY A 116 12.95 -10.76 6.49
C GLY A 116 13.69 -10.71 5.14
N PRO A 117 13.08 -10.10 4.10
CA PRO A 117 13.65 -10.06 2.76
C PRO A 117 14.98 -9.29 2.72
N THR A 118 15.85 -9.67 1.78
CA THR A 118 17.12 -8.98 1.54
C THR A 118 16.85 -7.54 1.11
N GLU A 119 17.36 -6.58 1.89
CA GLU A 119 17.33 -5.15 1.55
C GLU A 119 18.66 -4.70 0.95
N LEU A 120 18.69 -4.50 -0.37
CA LEU A 120 19.88 -4.10 -1.11
C LEU A 120 19.95 -2.59 -1.30
N ARG A 121 21.14 -2.00 -1.13
CA ARG A 121 21.33 -0.55 -1.33
C ARG A 121 21.22 -0.18 -2.81
N ALA A 122 20.37 0.78 -3.12
CA ALA A 122 20.18 1.32 -4.46
C ALA A 122 20.43 2.84 -4.45
N PRO A 123 21.67 3.32 -4.65
CA PRO A 123 21.98 4.75 -4.57
C PRO A 123 21.42 5.56 -5.75
N THR A 124 21.15 4.90 -6.89
CA THR A 124 20.64 5.54 -8.12
C THR A 124 19.41 4.80 -8.65
N ALA A 125 18.65 5.48 -9.52
CA ALA A 125 17.49 4.90 -10.18
C ALA A 125 17.87 3.69 -11.05
N GLU A 126 19.03 3.76 -11.71
CA GLU A 126 19.55 2.68 -12.57
C GLU A 126 19.86 1.43 -11.76
N ARG A 127 20.45 1.57 -10.55
CA ARG A 127 20.70 0.41 -9.68
C ARG A 127 19.39 -0.19 -9.16
N ALA A 128 18.39 0.63 -8.84
CA ALA A 128 17.06 0.12 -8.47
C ALA A 128 16.36 -0.59 -9.63
N ALA A 129 16.49 -0.07 -10.85
CA ALA A 129 15.96 -0.71 -12.06
C ALA A 129 16.68 -2.04 -12.36
N LEU A 130 18.00 -2.11 -12.18
CA LEU A 130 18.74 -3.37 -12.30
C LEU A 130 18.22 -4.43 -11.32
N PHE A 131 17.94 -4.06 -10.07
CA PHE A 131 17.34 -4.99 -9.12
C PHE A 131 15.90 -5.38 -9.48
N LEU A 132 15.13 -4.50 -10.13
CA LEU A 132 13.85 -4.89 -10.70
C LEU A 132 14.04 -5.96 -11.78
N ASP A 133 14.97 -5.76 -12.72
CA ASP A 133 15.25 -6.74 -13.77
C ASP A 133 15.73 -8.09 -13.20
N ALA A 134 16.61 -8.04 -12.18
CA ALA A 134 17.05 -9.23 -11.45
C ALA A 134 15.89 -9.95 -10.75
N ALA A 135 14.99 -9.21 -10.10
CA ALA A 135 13.82 -9.78 -9.46
C ALA A 135 12.88 -10.44 -10.49
N LEU A 136 12.71 -9.83 -11.66
CA LEU A 136 11.91 -10.39 -12.76
C LEU A 136 12.55 -11.66 -13.33
N ALA A 137 13.88 -11.70 -13.48
CA ALA A 137 14.59 -12.91 -13.90
C ALA A 137 14.49 -14.05 -12.87
N GLY A 138 14.38 -13.72 -11.57
CA GLY A 138 14.21 -14.68 -10.48
C GLY A 138 12.80 -15.26 -10.34
N ARG A 139 11.82 -14.76 -11.10
CA ARG A 139 10.44 -15.27 -11.11
C ARG A 139 10.38 -16.65 -11.78
N PRO A 140 9.63 -17.61 -11.21
CA PRO A 140 9.42 -18.90 -11.85
C PRO A 140 8.76 -18.72 -13.21
N GLN A 141 9.42 -19.22 -14.25
CA GLN A 141 8.91 -19.22 -15.61
C GLN A 141 7.98 -20.45 -15.79
N GLY A 142 6.70 -20.21 -16.04
CA GLY A 142 5.71 -21.26 -16.34
C GLY A 142 4.50 -21.27 -15.40
N GLY A 143 3.30 -21.26 -15.98
CA GLY A 143 2.02 -21.27 -15.25
C GLY A 143 1.44 -19.87 -15.00
N LEU A 144 0.68 -19.73 -13.91
CA LEU A 144 0.18 -18.43 -13.46
C LEU A 144 1.32 -17.67 -12.77
N GLU A 145 1.60 -16.47 -13.29
CA GLU A 145 2.58 -15.55 -12.75
C GLU A 145 2.36 -15.29 -11.25
N PRO A 146 3.36 -15.55 -10.37
CA PRO A 146 3.21 -15.31 -8.94
C PRO A 146 3.00 -13.82 -8.65
N ALA A 147 2.44 -13.52 -7.48
CA ALA A 147 2.42 -12.15 -6.99
C ALA A 147 3.86 -11.69 -6.72
N MET A 148 4.13 -10.43 -7.02
CA MET A 148 5.39 -9.77 -6.74
C MET A 148 5.15 -8.52 -5.90
N ILE A 149 5.89 -8.40 -4.81
CA ILE A 149 5.94 -7.21 -3.95
C ILE A 149 7.34 -6.62 -4.09
N PHE A 150 7.46 -5.54 -4.85
CA PHE A 150 8.69 -4.78 -4.97
C PHE A 150 8.60 -3.56 -4.06
N THR A 151 9.56 -3.38 -3.16
CA THR A 151 9.52 -2.30 -2.17
C THR A 151 10.78 -1.45 -2.25
N LEU A 152 10.58 -0.13 -2.34
CA LEU A 152 11.62 0.88 -2.18
C LEU A 152 11.54 1.42 -0.75
N HIS A 153 12.56 1.12 0.06
CA HIS A 153 12.70 1.62 1.43
C HIS A 153 13.49 2.93 1.40
N VAL A 154 12.85 4.01 1.82
CA VAL A 154 13.41 5.36 1.80
C VAL A 154 13.75 5.76 3.23
N TYR A 155 15.04 5.87 3.50
CA TYR A 155 15.57 6.34 4.76
C TYR A 155 15.91 7.82 4.62
N GLN A 156 15.26 8.66 5.41
CA GLN A 156 15.50 10.11 5.44
C GLN A 156 16.20 10.50 6.74
N TYR A 157 17.17 11.39 6.66
CA TYR A 157 17.86 11.99 7.79
C TYR A 157 18.14 13.47 7.50
N SER A 158 17.70 14.33 8.41
CA SER A 158 17.95 15.76 8.41
C SER A 158 18.47 16.21 9.78
N LEU A 159 19.26 17.28 9.79
CA LEU A 159 19.70 17.90 11.03
C LEU A 159 18.58 18.82 11.52
N SER A 160 18.03 18.52 12.68
CA SER A 160 17.05 19.38 13.36
C SER A 160 17.76 20.63 13.88
N ARG A 161 17.09 21.79 13.76
CA ARG A 161 17.57 23.07 14.31
C ARG A 161 17.77 23.05 15.83
N LYS A 162 17.22 22.04 16.54
CA LYS A 162 17.38 21.83 17.98
C LYS A 162 18.55 20.91 18.35
N GLY A 163 19.48 20.62 17.41
CA GLY A 163 20.67 19.81 17.68
C GLY A 163 20.43 18.29 17.66
N GLY A 164 19.29 17.82 17.18
CA GLY A 164 18.98 16.40 17.01
C GLY A 164 19.00 15.95 15.54
N VAL A 165 19.15 14.65 15.29
CA VAL A 165 18.90 14.08 13.96
C VAL A 165 17.41 13.78 13.85
N ALA A 166 16.70 14.47 12.97
CA ALA A 166 15.33 14.14 12.61
C ALA A 166 15.39 13.18 11.43
N GLY A 167 14.80 12.00 11.55
CA GLY A 167 14.84 10.99 10.51
C GLY A 167 13.66 10.04 10.59
N GLY A 168 13.47 9.29 9.52
CA GLY A 168 12.39 8.34 9.42
C GLY A 168 12.61 7.35 8.29
N ARG A 169 11.84 6.26 8.33
CA ARG A 169 11.76 5.27 7.27
C ARG A 169 10.36 5.31 6.68
N SER A 170 10.27 5.52 5.38
CA SER A 170 9.06 5.31 4.59
C SER A 170 9.29 4.21 3.56
N ARG A 171 8.20 3.54 3.16
CA ARG A 171 8.24 2.43 2.20
C ARG A 171 7.27 2.71 1.06
N LEU A 172 7.75 2.54 -0.16
CA LEU A 172 6.92 2.50 -1.35
C LEU A 172 6.77 1.05 -1.80
N HIS A 173 5.60 0.47 -1.54
CA HIS A 173 5.22 -0.88 -1.98
C HIS A 173 4.59 -0.81 -3.37
N LEU A 174 5.11 -1.62 -4.29
CA LEU A 174 4.63 -1.77 -5.65
C LEU A 174 4.26 -3.24 -5.85
N ILE A 175 2.96 -3.50 -5.81
CA ILE A 175 2.42 -4.86 -5.71
C ILE A 175 1.70 -5.23 -7.00
N ASP A 176 2.25 -6.24 -7.68
CA ASP A 176 1.58 -6.92 -8.78
C ASP A 176 1.01 -8.24 -8.25
N LEU A 177 -0.30 -8.37 -8.19
CA LEU A 177 -0.93 -9.61 -7.74
C LEU A 177 -0.85 -10.73 -8.78
N GLY A 178 -0.45 -10.44 -10.03
CA GLY A 178 -0.28 -11.42 -11.08
C GLY A 178 -1.51 -12.34 -11.24
N GLY A 179 -1.26 -13.64 -11.34
CA GLY A 179 -2.28 -14.69 -11.46
C GLY A 179 -2.89 -15.17 -10.14
N CYS A 180 -2.65 -14.47 -9.02
CA CYS A 180 -3.09 -14.91 -7.70
C CYS A 180 -4.61 -14.93 -7.55
N ALA A 181 -5.31 -14.05 -8.29
CA ALA A 181 -6.76 -13.91 -8.28
C ALA A 181 -7.48 -14.98 -9.11
N ASN A 182 -7.12 -16.26 -8.97
CA ASN A 182 -7.70 -17.34 -9.75
C ASN A 182 -8.75 -18.14 -8.96
N ARG A 183 -9.63 -18.83 -9.69
CA ARG A 183 -10.69 -19.69 -9.12
C ARG A 183 -10.23 -21.14 -8.91
N ASN A 184 -9.10 -21.52 -9.50
CA ASN A 184 -8.64 -22.91 -9.62
C ASN A 184 -7.38 -23.12 -8.79
N GLY A 185 -7.54 -23.16 -7.46
CA GLY A 185 -6.46 -23.49 -6.51
C GLY A 185 -5.77 -22.30 -5.86
N GLY A 186 -6.06 -21.06 -6.28
CA GLY A 186 -5.63 -19.83 -5.62
C GLY A 186 -6.73 -19.10 -4.87
N LEU A 187 -6.40 -17.90 -4.39
CA LEU A 187 -7.33 -17.04 -3.66
C LEU A 187 -8.23 -16.27 -4.66
N PRO A 188 -9.56 -16.45 -4.63
CA PRO A 188 -10.43 -15.74 -5.56
C PRO A 188 -10.33 -14.22 -5.38
N LEU A 189 -10.61 -13.46 -6.44
CA LEU A 189 -10.56 -11.99 -6.40
C LEU A 189 -11.42 -11.40 -5.28
N SER A 190 -12.57 -12.01 -4.98
CA SER A 190 -13.42 -11.63 -3.84
C SER A 190 -12.75 -11.88 -2.48
N GLY A 191 -11.97 -12.95 -2.36
CA GLY A 191 -11.16 -13.27 -1.17
C GLY A 191 -10.06 -12.23 -0.96
N ILE A 192 -9.30 -11.90 -2.02
CA ILE A 192 -8.31 -10.80 -2.01
C ILE A 192 -9.00 -9.49 -1.61
N GLY A 193 -10.15 -9.20 -2.22
CA GLY A 193 -10.92 -8.01 -1.92
C GLY A 193 -11.34 -7.90 -0.45
N ASN A 194 -11.78 -9.00 0.15
CA ASN A 194 -12.16 -9.03 1.57
C ASN A 194 -10.95 -8.86 2.49
N ILE A 195 -9.78 -9.41 2.13
CA ILE A 195 -8.52 -9.15 2.86
C ILE A 195 -8.17 -7.67 2.83
N LEU A 196 -8.15 -7.06 1.63
CA LEU A 196 -7.84 -5.64 1.46
C LEU A 196 -8.80 -4.76 2.26
N LEU A 197 -10.11 -5.04 2.17
CA LEU A 197 -11.12 -4.29 2.93
C LEU A 197 -10.93 -4.44 4.43
N ALA A 198 -10.64 -5.65 4.93
CA ALA A 198 -10.40 -5.89 6.35
C ALA A 198 -9.17 -5.12 6.85
N ILE A 199 -8.05 -5.20 6.13
CA ILE A 199 -6.80 -4.52 6.50
C ILE A 199 -6.97 -3.01 6.47
N LEU A 200 -7.51 -2.45 5.38
CA LEU A 200 -7.71 -1.00 5.23
C LEU A 200 -8.73 -0.43 6.21
N SER A 201 -9.67 -1.26 6.68
CA SER A 201 -10.61 -0.92 7.77
C SER A 201 -9.98 -1.01 9.17
N GLY A 202 -8.73 -1.50 9.28
CA GLY A 202 -8.04 -1.67 10.57
C GLY A 202 -8.47 -2.88 11.37
N GLN A 203 -9.06 -3.90 10.73
CA GLN A 203 -9.39 -5.15 11.42
C GLN A 203 -8.12 -5.89 11.84
N ARG A 204 -8.08 -6.37 13.10
CA ARG A 204 -6.93 -7.11 13.63
C ARG A 204 -6.71 -8.48 12.97
N HIS A 205 -7.80 -9.13 12.57
CA HIS A 205 -7.84 -10.48 12.03
C HIS A 205 -8.46 -10.48 10.64
N PRO A 206 -7.67 -10.28 9.56
CA PRO A 206 -8.18 -10.38 8.21
C PRO A 206 -8.62 -11.82 7.89
N PRO A 207 -9.60 -12.01 6.99
CA PRO A 207 -9.99 -13.32 6.50
C PRO A 207 -8.82 -14.01 5.77
N ASN A 208 -8.88 -15.34 5.62
CA ASN A 208 -7.85 -16.13 4.92
C ASN A 208 -6.43 -15.92 5.50
N LYS A 209 -6.30 -15.82 6.83
CA LYS A 209 -5.02 -15.57 7.53
C LYS A 209 -3.92 -16.58 7.17
N ASP A 210 -4.29 -17.81 6.85
CA ASP A 210 -3.36 -18.90 6.54
C ASP A 210 -2.85 -18.83 5.09
N HIS A 211 -3.46 -18.00 4.25
CA HIS A 211 -2.99 -17.79 2.89
C HIS A 211 -1.72 -16.91 2.88
N PRO A 212 -0.65 -17.28 2.17
CA PRO A 212 0.67 -16.63 2.28
C PRO A 212 0.69 -15.15 1.87
N LEU A 213 -0.27 -14.72 1.04
CA LEU A 213 -0.43 -13.32 0.65
C LEU A 213 -1.00 -12.43 1.77
N THR A 214 -1.80 -12.98 2.68
CA THR A 214 -2.50 -12.22 3.72
C THR A 214 -1.55 -11.51 4.70
N PRO A 215 -0.56 -12.19 5.32
CA PRO A 215 0.39 -11.53 6.20
C PRO A 215 1.21 -10.46 5.46
N LEU A 216 1.63 -10.72 4.22
CA LEU A 216 2.41 -9.76 3.44
C LEU A 216 1.62 -8.49 3.08
N LEU A 217 0.36 -8.64 2.68
CA LEU A 217 -0.53 -7.49 2.46
C LEU A 217 -0.79 -6.74 3.76
N LYS A 218 -0.88 -7.44 4.89
CA LYS A 218 -1.02 -6.81 6.20
C LYS A 218 0.22 -5.98 6.52
N ASP A 219 1.42 -6.48 6.30
CA ASP A 219 2.67 -5.76 6.59
C ASP A 219 2.85 -4.51 5.71
N CYS A 220 2.40 -4.57 4.45
CA CYS A 220 2.44 -3.43 3.52
C CYS A 220 1.37 -2.36 3.82
N LEU A 221 0.17 -2.77 4.25
CA LEU A 221 -1.02 -1.89 4.28
C LEU A 221 -1.52 -1.55 5.70
N ALA A 222 -1.08 -2.26 6.73
CA ALA A 222 -1.51 -2.05 8.12
C ALA A 222 -1.09 -0.69 8.71
N PRO A 223 0.05 -0.07 8.36
CA PRO A 223 0.36 1.27 8.86
C PRO A 223 -0.76 2.24 8.50
N LEU A 224 -1.33 2.90 9.51
CA LEU A 224 -2.47 3.83 9.31
C LEU A 224 -2.11 5.03 8.43
N THR A 225 -0.81 5.33 8.33
CA THR A 225 -0.22 6.37 7.48
C THR A 225 0.02 5.92 6.05
N CYS A 226 -0.27 4.66 5.68
CA CYS A 226 -0.03 4.15 4.33
C CYS A 226 -1.02 4.74 3.32
N HIS A 227 -0.50 5.44 2.31
CA HIS A 227 -1.26 5.96 1.18
C HIS A 227 -1.41 4.88 0.11
N VAL A 228 -2.63 4.38 -0.07
CA VAL A 228 -2.89 3.20 -0.92
C VAL A 228 -3.64 3.59 -2.19
N ALA A 229 -2.99 3.48 -3.35
CA ALA A 229 -3.60 3.60 -4.66
C ALA A 229 -3.86 2.21 -5.26
N ILE A 230 -5.03 2.02 -5.86
CA ILE A 230 -5.43 0.73 -6.47
C ILE A 230 -5.79 0.94 -7.93
N MET A 231 -5.18 0.14 -8.81
CA MET A 231 -5.48 0.08 -10.23
C MET A 231 -6.30 -1.18 -10.53
N ALA A 232 -7.55 -1.00 -10.92
CA ALA A 232 -8.46 -2.10 -11.22
C ALA A 232 -8.47 -2.40 -12.73
N HIS A 233 -8.11 -3.63 -13.09
CA HIS A 233 -7.99 -4.09 -14.47
C HIS A 233 -9.18 -4.97 -14.88
N VAL A 234 -9.80 -4.61 -16.00
CA VAL A 234 -10.89 -5.35 -16.63
C VAL A 234 -10.57 -5.47 -18.12
N MET A 235 -10.76 -6.67 -18.68
CA MET A 235 -10.57 -6.92 -20.10
C MET A 235 -11.90 -7.24 -20.77
N HIS A 236 -12.05 -6.82 -22.03
CA HIS A 236 -13.25 -7.06 -22.83
C HIS A 236 -13.51 -8.55 -23.11
N THR A 237 -12.48 -9.40 -23.05
CA THR A 237 -12.57 -10.85 -23.23
C THR A 237 -13.06 -11.60 -21.99
N GLN A 238 -13.22 -10.91 -20.86
CA GLN A 238 -13.67 -11.53 -19.61
C GLN A 238 -15.19 -11.69 -19.59
N SER A 239 -15.65 -12.62 -18.74
CA SER A 239 -17.08 -12.74 -18.46
C SER A 239 -17.60 -11.45 -17.81
N HIS A 240 -18.86 -11.12 -18.08
CA HIS A 240 -19.52 -9.94 -17.49
C HIS A 240 -19.50 -9.99 -15.95
N THR A 241 -19.63 -11.19 -15.38
CA THR A 241 -19.59 -11.41 -13.92
C THR A 241 -18.22 -11.11 -13.33
N ASP A 242 -17.13 -11.49 -14.00
CA ASP A 242 -15.77 -11.21 -13.56
C ASP A 242 -15.45 -9.71 -13.67
N ALA A 243 -15.82 -9.07 -14.78
CA ALA A 243 -15.70 -7.62 -14.95
C ALA A 243 -16.44 -6.86 -13.84
N LEU A 244 -17.70 -7.23 -13.57
CA LEU A 244 -18.51 -6.61 -12.54
C LEU A 244 -17.94 -6.83 -11.14
N THR A 245 -17.38 -8.01 -10.85
CA THR A 245 -16.74 -8.32 -9.56
C THR A 245 -15.56 -7.37 -9.31
N THR A 246 -14.71 -7.15 -10.30
CA THR A 246 -13.58 -6.23 -10.20
C THR A 246 -14.04 -4.79 -9.96
N ILE A 247 -15.04 -4.33 -10.72
CA ILE A 247 -15.59 -2.96 -10.61
C ILE A 247 -16.25 -2.74 -9.24
N GLN A 248 -17.06 -3.70 -8.78
CA GLN A 248 -17.72 -3.64 -7.49
C GLN A 248 -16.70 -3.62 -6.34
N LEU A 249 -15.65 -4.42 -6.43
CA LEU A 249 -14.57 -4.43 -5.45
C LEU A 249 -13.86 -3.07 -5.40
N ALA A 250 -13.45 -2.53 -6.55
CA ALA A 250 -12.82 -1.22 -6.63
C ALA A 250 -13.72 -0.12 -6.05
N SER A 251 -15.02 -0.13 -6.39
CA SER A 251 -16.02 0.79 -5.85
C SER A 251 -16.16 0.69 -4.33
N ARG A 252 -16.18 -0.53 -3.78
CA ARG A 252 -16.27 -0.78 -2.33
C ARG A 252 -15.05 -0.25 -1.59
N ILE A 253 -13.84 -0.52 -2.09
CA ILE A 253 -12.60 -0.01 -1.49
C ILE A 253 -12.55 1.52 -1.55
N HIS A 254 -12.92 2.11 -2.70
CA HIS A 254 -12.94 3.57 -2.87
C HIS A 254 -13.93 4.27 -1.91
N ARG A 255 -15.15 3.72 -1.74
CA ARG A 255 -16.15 4.27 -0.80
C ARG A 255 -15.68 4.20 0.65
N MET A 256 -15.02 3.11 1.03
CA MET A 256 -14.47 2.93 2.37
C MET A 256 -13.38 3.96 2.67
N ARG A 257 -12.44 4.21 1.74
CA ARG A 257 -11.41 5.27 1.89
C ARG A 257 -12.04 6.65 2.10
N ARG A 258 -13.09 6.99 1.34
CA ARG A 258 -13.79 8.29 1.51
C ARG A 258 -14.47 8.44 2.87
N ARG A 259 -14.99 7.37 3.46
CA ARG A 259 -15.59 7.43 4.81
C ARG A 259 -14.53 7.71 5.89
N LYS A 260 -13.33 7.14 5.77
CA LYS A 260 -12.22 7.38 6.70
C LYS A 260 -11.69 8.82 6.64
N HIS A 261 -11.88 9.52 5.51
CA HIS A 261 -11.50 10.92 5.34
C HIS A 261 -12.64 11.92 5.70
N ARG A 262 -13.84 11.41 6.03
CA ARG A 262 -14.98 12.22 6.49
C ARG A 262 -15.23 11.94 7.97
N PHE A 263 -14.68 12.83 8.83
CA PHE A 263 -15.01 13.12 10.25
C PHE A 263 -14.05 12.66 11.38
N PRO A 264 -13.93 13.46 12.49
CA PRO A 264 -14.44 14.83 12.71
C PRO A 264 -13.35 15.89 12.97
N MET A 265 -13.58 17.08 12.43
CA MET A 265 -12.98 18.33 12.90
C MET A 265 -13.29 18.51 14.38
N PRO A 266 -12.33 18.94 15.22
CA PRO A 266 -12.64 19.33 16.58
C PRO A 266 -13.53 20.59 16.52
N SER A 267 -14.72 20.50 17.09
CA SER A 267 -15.49 21.68 17.47
C SER A 267 -14.68 22.38 18.55
N ASP A 268 -14.14 23.56 18.21
CA ASP A 268 -13.58 24.48 19.18
C ASP A 268 -14.66 24.82 20.22
N LYS A 269 -14.42 24.39 21.46
CA LYS A 269 -15.04 24.98 22.63
C LYS A 269 -14.33 26.30 22.90
N THR A 270 -14.84 27.38 22.36
CA THR A 270 -14.55 28.73 22.87
C THR A 270 -15.86 29.33 23.36
N GLY A 271 -15.95 29.44 24.68
CA GLY A 271 -17.05 30.12 25.35
C GLY A 271 -17.02 31.61 25.02
N VAL A 272 -18.20 32.15 24.73
CA VAL A 272 -18.51 33.56 24.95
C VAL A 272 -19.87 33.59 25.64
N GLY A 273 -19.88 34.15 26.85
CA GLY A 273 -21.07 34.31 27.66
C GLY A 273 -22.07 35.28 27.04
N GLY A 274 -23.36 35.03 27.29
CA GLY A 274 -24.46 35.87 26.83
C GLY A 274 -25.73 35.59 27.63
N LEU A 275 -25.80 36.24 28.79
CA LEU A 275 -26.98 36.83 29.45
C LEU A 275 -28.30 36.03 29.49
N ALA A 276 -28.65 35.63 30.71
CA ALA A 276 -30.00 35.27 31.11
C ALA A 276 -30.87 36.53 31.33
N ALA A 277 -31.99 36.61 30.61
CA ALA A 277 -33.22 37.33 30.91
C ALA A 277 -34.25 36.68 29.97
N GLY A 278 -35.36 36.06 30.38
CA GLY A 278 -36.37 36.49 31.33
C GLY A 278 -37.70 36.61 30.54
N VAL A 279 -38.79 36.11 31.12
CA VAL A 279 -40.22 36.38 30.80
C VAL A 279 -41.00 35.32 30.00
N ASN A 280 -41.87 34.63 30.77
CA ASN A 280 -43.27 34.20 30.56
C ASN A 280 -43.78 33.70 29.20
N GLY A 281 -44.53 32.58 29.29
CA GLY A 281 -45.89 32.57 28.73
C GLY A 281 -46.43 31.22 28.25
N GLY A 282 -47.13 30.49 29.14
CA GLY A 282 -48.45 29.94 28.80
C GLY A 282 -48.57 28.53 28.21
N HIS A 283 -49.29 27.69 28.97
CA HIS A 283 -50.25 26.65 28.53
C HIS A 283 -49.71 25.39 27.83
N GLN A 284 -50.26 24.19 28.02
CA GLN A 284 -51.18 23.58 28.99
C GLN A 284 -51.09 22.05 28.71
N SER A 285 -51.18 21.24 29.76
CA SER A 285 -51.87 19.92 29.85
C SER A 285 -51.70 18.89 28.69
N THR A 286 -51.29 17.65 28.93
CA THR A 286 -52.08 16.60 29.61
C THR A 286 -51.35 15.25 29.56
N GLY A 287 -51.56 14.43 30.61
CA GLY A 287 -51.47 12.95 30.58
C GLY A 287 -50.08 12.35 30.78
N SER A 288 -49.65 11.94 31.99
CA SER A 288 -50.03 10.71 32.73
C SER A 288 -49.89 9.44 31.87
N SER A 289 -49.18 8.38 32.24
CA SER A 289 -48.85 7.86 33.57
C SER A 289 -47.72 6.83 33.50
N ALA A 290 -46.83 6.90 34.49
CA ALA A 290 -46.38 5.82 35.39
C ALA A 290 -46.02 4.44 34.79
N GLY A 291 -44.90 3.81 35.12
CA GLY A 291 -43.97 4.01 36.23
C GLY A 291 -43.49 2.64 36.69
N SER A 292 -42.28 2.61 37.26
CA SER A 292 -41.70 1.57 38.14
C SER A 292 -41.54 0.15 37.55
N GLY A 293 -40.45 -0.57 37.73
CA GLY A 293 -39.31 -0.45 38.63
C GLY A 293 -38.79 -1.87 38.92
N ALA A 294 -37.48 -1.99 39.10
CA ALA A 294 -36.74 -3.07 39.77
C ALA A 294 -36.90 -4.53 39.28
N ASP A 295 -35.84 -5.06 38.66
CA ASP A 295 -34.94 -6.14 39.15
C ASP A 295 -35.51 -7.21 40.12
N PRO A 296 -35.09 -8.48 39.98
CA PRO A 296 -33.66 -8.89 39.98
C PRO A 296 -33.14 -9.60 38.73
#